data_AF-A0AAV9Z3M2-F1
#
_entry.id   AF-A0AAV9Z3M2-F1
#
_cell.length_a   1.000
_cell.length_b   1.000
_cell.length_c   1.000
_cell.angle_alpha   90.00
_cell.angle_beta   90.00
_cell.angle_gamma   90.00
#
_symmetry.space_group_name_H-M   'P 1'
#
loop_
_entity.id
_entity.type
_entity.pdbx_description
1 polymer ?
#
loop_
_entity_poly.entity_id
_entity_poly.type
_entity_poly.pdbx_seq_one_letter_code
_entity_poly.pdbx_strand_id
1 'polypeptide(L)'
;MSWWDSLQPAWREKDGDGRWSVVKGYGAGGREWGPLYHWGVNGVLSLVASLYCWGRAVQADTELRAAWELAVCDAVWVFEGMAVYYEMFKGKF
;
A
#
# COMPACT_ATOMS: atom_id res chain seq x y z
N MET A 1 -11.83 12.56 21.48
CA MET A 1 -11.59 12.54 20.03
C MET A 1 -10.09 12.42 19.84
N SER A 2 -9.61 11.31 19.28
CA SER A 2 -8.17 11.00 19.20
C SER A 2 -7.54 11.62 17.94
N TRP A 3 -6.22 11.83 17.93
CA TRP A 3 -5.48 12.22 16.72
C TRP A 3 -5.77 11.25 15.56
N TRP A 4 -5.92 9.96 15.86
CA TRP A 4 -6.27 8.94 14.88
C TRP A 4 -7.64 9.17 14.23
N ASP A 5 -8.62 9.68 14.97
CA ASP A 5 -9.94 10.01 14.43
C ASP A 5 -9.89 11.17 13.44
N SER A 6 -8.98 12.14 13.63
CA SER A 6 -8.83 13.29 12.73
C SER A 6 -8.15 12.97 11.40
N LEU A 7 -7.47 11.82 11.32
CA LEU A 7 -6.78 11.37 10.10
C LEU A 7 -7.62 10.47 9.21
N GLN A 8 -8.80 10.07 9.67
CA GLN A 8 -9.59 9.12 8.89
C GLN A 8 -10.17 9.81 7.66
N PRO A 9 -9.95 9.25 6.47
CA PRO A 9 -10.48 9.83 5.25
C PRO A 9 -12.00 9.66 5.20
N ALA A 10 -12.69 10.54 4.47
CA ALA A 10 -14.15 10.61 4.42
C ALA A 10 -14.86 9.34 3.87
N TRP A 11 -14.09 8.37 3.39
CA TRP A 11 -14.58 7.08 2.91
C TRP A 11 -14.54 5.97 3.97
N ARG A 12 -14.16 6.30 5.20
CA ARG A 12 -14.26 5.41 6.36
C ARG A 12 -15.32 5.91 7.33
N GLU A 13 -16.05 4.98 7.93
CA GLU A 13 -17.04 5.23 8.98
C GLU A 13 -16.84 4.31 10.17
N LYS A 14 -17.25 4.73 11.36
CA LYS A 14 -17.20 3.86 12.54
C LYS A 14 -18.33 2.84 12.46
N ASP A 15 -17.98 1.56 12.65
CA ASP A 15 -18.95 0.48 12.78
C ASP A 15 -19.66 0.51 14.15
N GLY A 16 -20.54 -0.47 14.38
CA GLY A 16 -21.28 -0.61 15.65
C GLY A 16 -20.37 -0.83 16.87
N ASP A 17 -19.13 -1.27 16.65
CA ASP A 17 -18.11 -1.48 17.69
C ASP A 17 -17.18 -0.27 17.84
N GLY A 18 -17.45 0.83 17.13
CA GLY A 18 -16.67 2.07 17.17
C GLY A 18 -15.34 1.99 16.42
N ARG A 19 -15.11 0.95 15.61
CA ARG A 19 -13.90 0.77 14.80
C ARG A 19 -14.08 1.38 13.43
N TRP A 20 -13.01 1.96 12.89
CA TRP A 20 -13.02 2.53 11.55
C TRP A 20 -13.07 1.44 10.48
N SER A 21 -14.18 1.42 9.73
CA SER A 21 -14.50 0.50 8.65
C SER A 21 -14.65 1.25 7.32
N VAL A 22 -14.62 0.54 6.20
CA VAL A 22 -14.90 1.13 4.88
C VAL A 22 -16.41 1.30 4.75
N VAL A 23 -16.86 2.48 4.29
CA VAL A 23 -18.28 2.71 4.03
C VAL A 23 -18.80 1.66 3.05
N LYS A 24 -19.89 0.97 3.40
CA LYS A 24 -20.53 0.00 2.51
C LYS A 24 -20.85 0.66 1.16
N GLY A 25 -20.23 0.15 0.09
CA GLY A 25 -20.41 0.65 -1.28
C GLY A 25 -19.25 1.52 -1.81
N TYR A 26 -18.28 1.89 -0.98
CA TYR A 26 -17.04 2.49 -1.46
C TYR A 26 -16.24 1.44 -2.26
N GLY A 27 -16.02 1.71 -3.56
CA GLY A 27 -15.42 0.78 -4.51
C GLY A 27 -16.40 -0.14 -5.27
N ALA A 28 -17.63 -0.33 -4.78
CA ALA A 28 -18.62 -1.22 -5.42
C ALA A 28 -19.76 -0.49 -6.14
N GLY A 29 -19.91 0.82 -5.95
CA GLY A 29 -21.09 1.58 -6.42
C GLY A 29 -20.83 2.95 -7.05
N GLY A 30 -19.70 3.17 -7.72
CA GLY A 30 -19.51 4.37 -8.56
C GLY A 30 -18.54 5.44 -8.05
N ARG A 31 -17.73 5.14 -7.03
CA ARG A 31 -16.37 5.69 -6.97
C ARG A 31 -15.45 4.54 -7.31
N GLU A 32 -15.20 4.41 -8.62
CA GLU A 32 -14.22 3.47 -9.15
C GLU A 32 -12.96 3.60 -8.31
N TRP A 33 -12.35 2.48 -7.94
CA TRP A 33 -10.91 2.46 -7.79
C TRP A 33 -10.39 2.93 -9.14
N GLY A 34 -10.15 4.24 -9.26
CA GLY A 34 -9.54 4.78 -10.45
C GLY A 34 -8.23 4.04 -10.64
N PRO A 35 -7.81 3.76 -11.87
CA PRO A 35 -6.45 3.31 -12.10
C PRO A 35 -5.51 4.25 -11.33
N LEU A 36 -4.53 3.67 -10.63
CA LEU A 36 -3.52 4.37 -9.85
C LEU A 36 -2.56 5.13 -10.81
N TYR A 37 -3.10 5.98 -11.69
CA TYR A 37 -2.40 6.84 -12.64
C TYR A 37 -1.85 8.11 -11.99
N HIS A 38 -1.61 8.07 -10.68
CA HIS A 38 -0.68 8.99 -10.04
C HIS A 38 0.65 8.29 -9.89
N TRP A 39 1.31 8.06 -11.03
CA TRP A 39 2.75 7.80 -11.10
C TRP A 39 3.49 9.02 -10.54
N GLY A 40 3.55 9.10 -9.22
CA GLY A 40 4.41 10.04 -8.51
C GLY A 40 5.73 9.35 -8.17
N VAL A 41 6.83 10.08 -8.27
CA VAL A 41 8.16 9.67 -7.75
C VAL A 41 8.06 9.15 -6.31
N ASN A 42 7.04 9.60 -5.57
CA ASN A 42 6.81 9.27 -4.18
C ASN A 42 6.20 7.87 -3.96
N GLY A 43 5.70 7.18 -4.99
CA GLY A 43 5.08 5.85 -4.82
C GLY A 43 6.09 4.81 -4.33
N VAL A 44 7.25 4.76 -4.97
CA VAL A 44 8.37 3.88 -4.57
C VAL A 44 8.89 4.27 -3.19
N LEU A 45 9.05 5.58 -2.92
CA LEU A 45 9.50 6.06 -1.61
C LEU A 45 8.52 5.69 -0.49
N SER A 46 7.22 5.78 -0.76
CA SER A 46 6.17 5.41 0.19
C SER A 46 6.19 3.90 0.47
N LEU A 47 6.39 3.08 -0.56
CA LEU A 47 6.53 1.63 -0.41
C LEU A 47 7.75 1.28 0.46
N VAL A 48 8.92 1.85 0.14
CA VAL A 48 10.17 1.60 0.89
C VAL A 48 10.05 2.06 2.33
N ALA A 49 9.49 3.26 2.57
CA ALA A 49 9.29 3.78 3.93
C ALA A 49 8.32 2.89 4.73
N SER A 50 7.25 2.41 4.10
CA SER A 50 6.27 1.52 4.74
C SER A 50 6.89 0.18 5.11
N LEU A 51 7.62 -0.45 4.18
CA LEU A 51 8.33 -1.71 4.43
C LEU A 51 9.39 -1.55 5.53
N TYR A 52 10.13 -0.43 5.54
CA TYR A 52 11.11 -0.16 6.58
C TYR A 52 10.46 -0.05 7.97
N CYS A 53 9.43 0.79 8.10
CA CYS A 53 8.72 0.99 9.37
C CYS A 53 8.06 -0.31 9.85
N TRP A 54 7.42 -1.06 8.95
CA TRP A 54 6.82 -2.34 9.28
C TRP A 54 7.87 -3.37 9.73
N GLY A 55 8.97 -3.49 9.00
CA GLY A 55 10.06 -4.41 9.33
C GLY A 55 10.68 -4.13 10.71
N ARG A 56 10.79 -2.85 11.10
CA ARG A 56 11.21 -2.44 12.44
C ARG A 56 10.22 -2.85 13.52
N ALA A 57 8.92 -2.79 13.24
CA ALA A 57 7.87 -3.12 14.20
C ALA A 57 7.74 -4.64 14.46
N VAL A 58 8.08 -5.49 13.49
CA VAL A 58 7.88 -6.94 13.57
C VAL A 58 9.15 -7.74 13.89
N GLN A 59 10.27 -7.07 14.23
CA GLN A 59 11.55 -7.76 14.47
C GLN A 59 11.50 -8.88 15.51
N ALA A 60 10.63 -8.77 16.52
CA ALA A 60 10.50 -9.76 17.59
C ALA A 60 9.41 -10.81 17.35
N ASP A 61 8.60 -10.68 16.30
CA ASP A 61 7.48 -11.57 15.99
C ASP A 61 7.79 -12.37 14.72
N THR A 62 8.00 -13.68 14.87
CA THR A 62 8.42 -14.56 13.77
C THR A 62 7.36 -14.73 12.69
N GLU A 63 6.07 -14.72 13.04
CA GLU A 63 4.99 -14.90 12.05
C GLU A 63 4.79 -13.61 11.24
N LEU A 64 4.73 -12.48 11.93
CA LEU A 64 4.62 -11.17 11.28
C LEU A 64 5.90 -10.84 10.49
N ARG A 65 7.05 -11.33 10.94
CA ARG A 65 8.31 -11.23 10.20
C ARG A 65 8.25 -12.00 8.88
N ALA A 66 7.74 -13.23 8.88
CA ALA A 66 7.59 -14.01 7.64
C ALA A 66 6.65 -13.32 6.64
N ALA A 67 5.53 -12.74 7.12
CA ALA A 67 4.63 -11.97 6.27
C ALA A 67 5.30 -10.72 5.67
N TRP A 68 6.13 -10.02 6.47
CA TRP A 68 6.93 -8.90 5.98
C TRP A 68 7.96 -9.33 4.93
N GLU A 69 8.63 -10.48 5.12
CA GLU A 69 9.62 -11.02 4.17
C GLU A 69 8.97 -11.33 2.82
N LEU A 70 7.79 -11.95 2.83
CA LEU A 70 7.01 -12.19 1.60
C LEU A 70 6.67 -10.88 0.88
N ALA A 71 6.23 -9.85 1.60
CA ALA A 71 5.93 -8.55 1.01
C ALA A 71 7.16 -7.86 0.39
N VAL A 72 8.35 -8.04 1.00
CA VAL A 72 9.61 -7.57 0.41
C VAL A 72 9.94 -8.34 -0.86
N CYS A 73 9.79 -9.67 -0.86
CA CYS A 73 9.99 -10.50 -2.05
C CYS A 73 9.07 -10.09 -3.21
N ASP A 74 7.80 -9.84 -2.94
CA ASP A 74 6.83 -9.39 -3.94
C ASP A 74 7.24 -8.04 -4.55
N ALA A 75 7.66 -7.09 -3.71
CA ALA A 75 8.14 -5.78 -4.16
C ALA A 75 9.40 -5.90 -5.04
N VAL A 76 10.36 -6.75 -4.65
CA VAL A 76 11.57 -7.02 -5.43
C VAL A 76 11.21 -7.62 -6.79
N TRP A 77 10.34 -8.63 -6.82
CA TRP A 77 9.92 -9.28 -8.06
C TRP A 77 9.27 -8.30 -9.05
N VAL A 78 8.42 -7.40 -8.55
CA VAL A 78 7.83 -6.33 -9.38
C VAL A 78 8.91 -5.40 -9.93
N PHE A 79 9.86 -4.96 -9.11
CA PHE A 79 10.93 -4.06 -9.57
C PHE A 79 11.86 -4.72 -10.58
N GLU A 80 12.17 -6.00 -10.42
CA GLU A 80 12.93 -6.78 -11.40
C GLU A 80 12.18 -6.87 -12.73
N GLY A 81 10.88 -7.19 -12.69
CA GLY A 81 10.03 -7.21 -13.88
C GLY A 81 9.96 -5.86 -14.60
N MET A 82 9.85 -4.77 -13.83
CA MET A 82 9.91 -3.41 -14.37
C MET A 82 11.27 -3.11 -15.00
N ALA A 83 12.39 -3.49 -14.38
CA ALA A 83 13.72 -3.28 -14.91
C ALA A 83 13.91 -4.03 -16.25
N VAL A 84 13.47 -5.29 -16.32
CA VAL A 84 13.49 -6.07 -17.57
C VAL A 84 12.65 -5.40 -18.65
N TYR A 85 11.43 -4.97 -18.32
CA TYR A 85 10.58 -4.22 -19.25
C TYR A 85 11.28 -2.96 -19.77
N TYR A 86 11.85 -2.15 -18.86
CA TYR A 86 12.55 -0.92 -19.26
C TYR A 86 13.73 -1.20 -20.19
N GLU A 87 14.52 -2.24 -19.94
CA GLU A 87 15.64 -2.59 -20.83
C GLU A 87 15.15 -3.12 -22.19
N MET A 88 14.05 -3.89 -22.23
CA MET A 88 13.48 -4.40 -23.49
C MET A 88 12.87 -3.31 -24.37
N PHE A 89 12.36 -2.23 -23.78
CA PHE A 89 11.63 -1.15 -24.49
C PHE A 89 12.36 0.20 -24.50
N LYS A 90 13.61 0.24 -24.03
CA LYS A 90 14.48 1.41 -24.08
C LYS A 90 14.62 1.93 -25.52
N GLY A 91 14.20 3.17 -25.77
CA GLY A 91 14.31 3.83 -27.07
C GLY A 91 13.17 3.58 -28.08
N LYS A 92 12.06 2.96 -27.66
CA LYS A 92 10.86 2.78 -28.51
C LYS A 92 9.76 3.84 -28.29
N PHE A 93 10.02 4.85 -27.47
CA PHE A 93 9.17 6.01 -27.23
C PHE A 93 10.01 7.27 -27.16
#